data_AF-A0A4W5LM73-F1
#
_entry.id   AF-A0A4W5LM73-F1
#
_cell.length_a   1.000
_cell.length_b   1.000
_cell.length_c   1.000
_cell.angle_alpha   90.00
_cell.angle_beta   90.00
_cell.angle_gamma   90.00
#
_symmetry.space_group_name_H-M   'P 1'
#
loop_
_entity.id
_entity.type
_entity.pdbx_description
1 polymer ?
#
loop_
_entity_poly.entity_id
_entity_poly.type
_entity_poly.pdbx_seq_one_letter_code
_entity_poly.pdbx_strand_id
1 'polypeptide(L)' 'MPKHGLDVTACEVFRFYKLVTLKGLIEPISMIVPRRSETYQEDIYPMTAGTEPALSANDWLSGINRGTVPSSWK' A
#
# COMPACT_ATOMS: atom_id res chain seq x y z
N MET A 1 4.18 -2.98 3.86
CA MET A 1 4.63 -1.75 3.17
C MET A 1 3.39 -0.93 2.81
N PRO A 2 3.26 0.34 3.25
CA PRO A 2 2.20 1.24 2.76
C PRO A 2 2.25 1.38 1.23
N LYS A 3 1.09 1.57 0.59
CA LYS A 3 1.00 1.65 -0.88
C LYS A 3 1.80 2.81 -1.47
N HIS A 4 1.85 3.95 -0.79
CA HIS A 4 2.66 5.11 -1.16
C HIS A 4 4.18 4.86 -1.15
N GLY A 5 4.66 3.76 -0.54
CA GLY A 5 6.08 3.39 -0.51
C GLY A 5 6.51 2.42 -1.61
N LEU A 6 5.62 2.11 -2.56
CA LEU A 6 5.88 1.21 -3.68
C LEU A 6 6.39 1.97 -4.90
N ASP A 7 7.21 1.30 -5.71
CA ASP A 7 7.72 1.87 -6.94
C ASP A 7 6.69 1.72 -8.07
N VAL A 8 5.89 2.78 -8.23
CA VAL A 8 4.86 2.83 -9.27
C VAL A 8 5.44 2.88 -10.69
N THR A 9 6.71 3.29 -10.85
CA THR A 9 7.41 3.33 -12.14
C THR A 9 7.85 1.94 -12.57
N ALA A 10 8.05 1.02 -11.62
CA ALA A 10 8.36 -0.37 -11.89
C ALA A 10 7.12 -1.28 -11.96
N CYS A 11 5.90 -0.73 -11.92
CA CYS A 11 4.67 -1.52 -11.80
C CYS A 11 4.61 -2.39 -10.53
N GLU A 12 5.24 -1.95 -9.44
CA GLU A 12 5.24 -2.66 -8.15
C GLU A 12 3.89 -2.48 -7.44
N VAL A 13 3.19 -3.59 -7.20
CA VAL A 13 1.87 -3.58 -6.52
C VAL A 13 1.95 -4.01 -5.06
N PHE A 14 3.04 -4.64 -4.66
CA PHE A 14 3.28 -5.10 -3.30
C PHE A 14 4.77 -5.37 -3.03
N ARG A 15 5.20 -5.25 -1.76
CA ARG A 15 6.55 -5.63 -1.32
C ARG A 15 6.50 -6.45 -0.04
N PHE A 16 6.97 -7.70 -0.11
CA PHE A 16 7.20 -8.54 1.06
C PHE A 16 8.57 -8.22 1.67
N TYR A 17 8.71 -8.50 2.96
CA TYR A 17 9.98 -8.45 3.67
C TYR A 17 10.25 -9.84 4.24
N LYS A 18 11.12 -10.59 3.57
CA LYS A 18 11.50 -11.93 3.97
C LYS A 18 12.64 -11.86 4.97
N LEU A 19 12.43 -12.39 6.16
CA LEU A 19 13.49 -12.56 7.14
C LEU A 19 14.39 -13.75 6.73
N VAL A 20 15.65 -13.47 6.46
CA VAL A 20 16.69 -14.48 6.18
C VAL A 20 17.44 -14.76 7.47
N THR A 21 16.89 -15.66 8.27
CA THR A 21 17.33 -15.94 9.66
C THR A 21 18.80 -16.32 9.77
N LEU A 22 19.31 -17.15 8.86
CA LEU A 22 20.71 -17.61 8.86
C LEU A 22 21.73 -16.49 8.64
N LYS A 23 21.32 -15.40 8.00
CA LYS A 23 22.20 -14.26 7.71
C LYS A 23 21.88 -13.04 8.58
N GLY A 24 20.82 -13.09 9.39
CA GLY A 24 20.35 -11.93 10.17
C GLY A 24 19.91 -10.75 9.30
N LEU A 25 19.44 -10.99 8.08
CA LEU A 25 19.11 -9.95 7.09
C LEU A 25 17.61 -9.99 6.74
N ILE A 26 17.07 -8.85 6.31
CA ILE A 26 15.73 -8.76 5.73
C ILE A 26 15.90 -8.50 4.23
N GLU A 27 15.30 -9.38 3.42
CA GLU A 27 15.30 -9.30 1.96
C GLU A 27 13.95 -8.74 1.48
N PRO A 28 13.90 -7.56 0.83
CA PRO A 28 12.68 -7.07 0.19
C PRO A 28 12.39 -7.88 -1.09
N ILE A 29 11.14 -8.29 -1.26
CA ILE A 29 10.67 -9.02 -2.45
C ILE A 29 9.50 -8.26 -3.08
N SER A 30 9.75 -7.68 -4.26
CA SER A 30 8.78 -6.89 -5.03
C SER A 30 7.87 -7.77 -5.87
N MET A 31 6.56 -7.52 -5.78
CA MET A 31 5.56 -8.09 -6.67
C MET A 31 5.26 -7.07 -7.76
N ILE A 32 5.61 -7.41 -9.00
CA ILE A 32 5.52 -6.52 -10.15
C ILE A 32 4.51 -7.08 -11.16
N VAL A 33 3.63 -6.21 -11.65
CA VAL A 33 2.76 -6.54 -12.79
C VAL A 33 3.57 -6.34 -14.08
N PRO A 34 3.70 -7.36 -14.95
CA PRO A 34 4.53 -7.25 -16.15
C PRO A 34 3.86 -6.33 -17.19
N ARG A 35 4.30 -5.07 -17.27
CA ARG A 35 3.82 -4.06 -18.22
C ARG A 35 4.96 -3.24 -18.82
N ARG A 36 4.68 -2.52 -19.91
CA ARG A 36 5.56 -1.46 -20.41
C ARG A 36 5.44 -0.27 -19.46
N SER A 37 6.54 0.08 -18.80
CA SER A 37 6.53 0.88 -17.57
C SER A 37 6.82 2.37 -17.78
N GLU A 38 6.60 2.89 -18.99
CA GLU A 38 6.94 4.28 -19.35
C GLU A 38 6.00 5.31 -18.70
N THR A 39 4.84 4.87 -18.18
CA THR A 39 3.81 5.73 -17.60
C THR A 39 3.13 5.10 -16.39
N TYR A 40 2.53 5.94 -15.56
CA TYR A 40 1.68 5.51 -14.44
C TYR A 40 0.45 4.75 -14.96
N GLN A 41 0.22 3.56 -14.40
CA GLN A 41 -0.81 2.61 -14.84
C GLN A 41 -2.03 2.69 -13.90
N GLU A 42 -2.96 3.62 -14.15
CA GLU A 42 -4.08 3.90 -13.23
C GLU A 42 -4.94 2.66 -12.89
N ASP A 43 -5.08 1.72 -13.82
CA ASP A 43 -5.94 0.54 -13.67
C ASP A 43 -5.39 -0.52 -12.69
N ILE A 44 -4.09 -0.52 -12.39
CA ILE A 44 -3.49 -1.43 -11.40
C ILE A 44 -3.31 -0.78 -10.02
N TYR A 45 -3.63 0.52 -9.90
CA TYR A 45 -3.47 1.30 -8.68
C TYR A 45 -4.83 1.89 -8.22
N PRO A 46 -5.78 1.03 -7.79
CA PRO A 46 -7.07 1.49 -7.30
C PRO A 46 -6.89 2.32 -6.03
N MET A 47 -7.89 3.15 -5.71
CA MET A 47 -7.95 3.88 -4.44
C MET A 47 -7.72 2.94 -3.26
N THR A 48 -6.84 3.31 -2.36
CA THR A 48 -6.44 2.51 -1.20
C THR A 48 -6.73 3.23 0.10
N ALA A 49 -6.54 2.58 1.24
CA ALA A 49 -6.69 3.26 2.53
C ALA A 49 -5.61 4.34 2.68
N GLY A 50 -6.04 5.58 2.90
CA GLY A 50 -5.19 6.72 3.19
C GLY A 50 -4.63 6.70 4.61
N THR A 51 -3.84 7.73 4.91
CA THR A 51 -3.22 7.92 6.24
C THR A 51 -4.18 8.52 7.27
N GLU A 52 -5.25 9.16 6.80
CA GLU A 52 -6.19 9.84 7.66
C GLU A 52 -7.20 8.87 8.27
N PRO A 53 -7.45 8.97 9.59
CA PRO A 53 -8.49 8.19 10.24
C PRO A 53 -9.87 8.64 9.73
N ALA A 54 -10.75 7.68 9.44
CA ALA A 54 -12.10 7.96 8.98
C ALA A 54 -13.03 8.53 10.09
N LEU A 55 -12.66 8.28 11.35
CA LEU A 55 -13.42 8.61 12.54
C LEU A 55 -12.49 8.95 13.70
N SER A 56 -12.98 9.78 14.61
CA SER A 56 -12.36 9.91 15.93
C SER A 56 -12.66 8.69 16.81
N ALA A 57 -11.89 8.51 17.88
CA ALA A 57 -12.15 7.44 18.84
C ALA A 57 -13.54 7.56 19.50
N ASN A 58 -13.98 8.78 19.82
CA ASN A 58 -15.29 9.02 20.44
C ASN A 58 -16.45 8.64 19.51
N ASP A 59 -16.35 8.97 18.22
CA ASP A 59 -17.37 8.61 17.23
C ASP A 59 -17.51 7.09 17.13
N TRP A 60 -16.39 6.37 17.04
CA TRP A 60 -16.39 4.91 16.98
C TRP A 60 -16.99 4.29 18.26
N LEU A 61 -16.59 4.79 19.45
CA LEU A 61 -17.14 4.33 20.73
C LEU A 61 -18.64 4.62 20.88
N SER A 62 -19.15 5.69 20.24
CA SER A 62 -20.59 5.98 20.18
C SER A 62 -21.37 5.09 19.20
N GLY A 63 -20.70 4.15 18.53
CA GLY A 63 -21.32 3.19 17.60
C GLY A 63 -21.31 3.63 16.13
N ILE A 64 -20.63 4.72 15.77
CA ILE A 64 -20.51 5.16 14.38
C ILE A 64 -19.47 4.28 13.67
N ASN A 65 -19.82 3.79 12.49
CA ASN A 65 -18.93 3.01 11.62
C ASN A 65 -18.73 3.73 10.28
N ARG A 66 -17.48 3.83 9.82
CA ARG A 66 -17.11 4.33 8.50
C ARG A 66 -15.98 3.50 7.91
N GLY A 67 -16.00 3.35 6.59
CA GLY A 67 -14.87 2.78 5.83
C GLY A 67 -13.66 3.71 5.86
N THR A 68 -12.49 3.18 5.51
CA THR A 68 -11.24 3.95 5.43
C THR A 68 -11.37 5.12 4.48
N VAL A 69 -10.71 6.24 4.77
CA VAL A 69 -10.62 7.37 3.85
C VAL A 69 -9.82 6.94 2.62
N PRO A 70 -10.37 6.94 1.40
CA PRO A 70 -9.62 6.52 0.22
C PRO A 70 -8.53 7.54 -0.15
N SER A 71 -7.35 7.08 -0.55
CA SER A 71 -6.28 7.88 -1.14
C SER A 71 -5.72 7.26 -2.43
N SER A 72 -5.10 8.10 -3.26
CA SER A 72 -4.26 7.64 -4.38
C SER A 72 -3.00 6.95 -3.87
N TRP A 73 -2.27 6.27 -4.76
CA TRP A 73 -0.94 5.73 -4.43
C TRP A 73 0.19 6.76 -4.63
N LYS A 74 -0.14 7.90 -5.23
CA LYS A 74 0.69 9.11 -5.33
C LYS A 74 0.33 10.07 -4.20
#